data_AF-A0A921SXB2-F1
#
_entry.id   AF-A0A921SXB2-F1
#
_cell.length_a   1.000
_cell.length_b   1.000
_cell.length_c   1.000
_cell.angle_alpha   90.00
_cell.angle_beta   90.00
_cell.angle_gamma   90.00
#
_symmetry.space_group_name_H-M   'P 1'
#
loop_
_entity.id
_entity.type
_entity.pdbx_description
1 polymer ?
#
loop_
_entity_poly.entity_id
_entity_poly.type
_entity_poly.pdbx_seq_one_letter_code
_entity_poly.pdbx_strand_id
1 'polypeptide(L)'
;MSFARRLRPAIALPLLALTFAACTGPAEETPLEDAPTVGTLAITLDDETTEFTPEVVRCEGEPDALAHLELRAAEGEFPLIEVVPDEFAMVKLVAEGEPEKNERGTDGITAQDAAVAFADAEIGDAVVSGTVDCPTGSEG
;
A
#
# COMPACT_ATOMS: atom_id res chain seq x y z
N MET A 1 1.58 54.31 -36.95
CA MET A 1 2.01 55.54 -36.26
C MET A 1 2.15 55.17 -34.79
N SER A 2 3.37 54.98 -34.26
CA SER A 2 4.16 55.97 -33.49
C SER A 2 3.43 56.35 -32.18
N PHE A 3 3.91 56.14 -30.95
CA PHE A 3 5.21 56.38 -30.29
C PHE A 3 5.26 55.55 -28.99
N ALA A 4 6.32 54.80 -28.66
CA ALA A 4 7.60 55.20 -28.05
C ALA A 4 7.65 55.09 -26.51
N ARG A 5 8.69 54.36 -26.06
CA ARG A 5 9.26 54.26 -24.71
C ARG A 5 9.33 55.62 -23.98
N ARG A 6 9.24 55.60 -22.64
CA ARG A 6 10.39 55.86 -21.74
C ARG A 6 10.03 55.98 -20.25
N LEU A 7 10.96 55.43 -19.46
CA LEU A 7 11.54 55.94 -18.21
C LEU A 7 10.74 55.84 -16.90
N ARG A 8 11.31 54.99 -16.03
CA ARG A 8 11.18 54.98 -14.56
C ARG A 8 11.47 56.36 -13.97
N PRO A 9 10.89 56.65 -12.79
CA PRO A 9 11.68 57.15 -11.69
C PRO A 9 11.52 56.27 -10.46
N ALA A 10 12.66 55.90 -9.87
CA ALA A 10 12.78 55.41 -8.52
C ALA A 10 12.68 56.61 -7.56
N ILE A 11 11.80 56.54 -6.55
CA ILE A 11 11.91 57.34 -5.33
C ILE A 11 11.59 56.41 -4.15
N ALA A 12 12.44 56.57 -3.13
CA ALA A 12 12.69 55.70 -2.01
C ALA A 12 11.81 56.00 -0.78
N LEU A 13 11.55 54.93 -0.01
CA LEU A 13 11.37 54.83 1.46
C LEU A 13 10.25 55.65 2.16
N PRO A 14 9.51 55.03 3.10
CA PRO A 14 10.11 54.71 4.40
C PRO A 14 9.85 53.30 4.94
N LEU A 15 10.81 52.84 5.73
CA LEU A 15 10.72 51.74 6.67
C LEU A 15 9.46 51.91 7.56
N LEU A 16 8.58 50.92 7.53
CA LEU A 16 7.62 50.66 8.58
C LEU A 16 7.73 49.18 8.92
N ALA A 17 8.48 48.91 9.99
CA ALA A 17 8.45 47.63 10.68
C ALA A 17 7.10 47.52 11.39
N LEU A 18 6.30 46.50 11.05
CA LEU A 18 5.10 46.08 11.79
C LEU A 18 4.88 44.56 11.58
N THR A 19 5.32 43.81 12.59
CA THR A 19 4.60 42.71 13.27
C THR A 19 3.92 41.59 12.45
N PHE A 20 4.44 40.38 12.64
CA PHE A 20 3.76 39.06 12.63
C PHE A 20 2.25 39.03 12.30
N ALA A 21 1.91 38.37 11.20
CA ALA A 21 0.67 37.59 11.08
C ALA A 21 0.89 36.46 10.05
N ALA A 22 0.42 35.29 10.42
CA ALA A 22 0.73 33.99 9.85
C ALA A 22 0.37 33.83 8.37
N CYS A 23 1.14 32.96 7.70
CA CYS A 23 0.85 32.38 6.41
C CYS A 23 -0.52 31.70 6.39
N THR A 24 -1.33 31.94 5.37
CA THR A 24 -2.41 31.03 4.97
C THR A 24 -2.33 30.91 3.46
N GLY A 25 -1.43 30.03 3.02
CA GLY A 25 -1.55 29.43 1.69
C GLY A 25 -2.66 28.38 1.74
N PRO A 26 -3.42 28.17 0.66
CA PRO A 26 -4.34 27.05 0.59
C PRO A 26 -3.49 25.78 0.72
N ALA A 27 -3.74 25.02 1.78
CA ALA A 27 -3.26 23.66 1.89
C ALA A 27 -3.88 22.91 0.71
N GLU A 28 -3.03 22.53 -0.24
CA GLU A 28 -3.34 21.49 -1.20
C GLU A 28 -3.56 20.23 -0.36
N GLU A 29 -4.82 19.87 -0.15
CA GLU A 29 -5.20 18.62 0.50
C GLU A 29 -4.84 17.51 -0.49
N THR A 30 -3.61 16.99 -0.38
CA THR A 30 -3.24 15.70 -0.97
C THR A 30 -4.28 14.68 -0.48
N PRO A 31 -4.92 13.89 -1.36
CA PRO A 31 -5.73 12.78 -0.89
C PRO A 31 -4.80 11.90 -0.06
N LEU A 32 -5.16 11.68 1.21
CA LEU A 32 -4.58 10.57 1.96
C LEU A 32 -5.02 9.33 1.20
N GLU A 33 -4.12 8.78 0.39
CA GLU A 33 -4.29 7.44 -0.17
C GLU A 33 -4.58 6.51 1.02
N ASP A 34 -5.71 5.83 0.95
CA ASP A 34 -6.31 5.01 2.00
C ASP A 34 -5.32 3.90 2.37
N ALA A 35 -4.50 4.15 3.40
CA ALA A 35 -3.59 3.12 3.89
C ALA A 35 -4.46 1.98 4.45
N PRO A 36 -4.21 0.73 4.03
CA PRO A 36 -5.05 -0.40 4.43
C PRO A 36 -5.13 -0.50 5.96
N THR A 37 -6.35 -0.65 6.47
CA THR A 37 -6.58 -0.91 7.89
C THR A 37 -5.91 -2.25 8.24
N VAL A 38 -5.27 -2.36 9.42
CA VAL A 38 -4.69 -3.63 9.88
C VAL A 38 -5.76 -4.73 9.83
N GLY A 39 -5.41 -5.86 9.21
CA GLY A 39 -6.33 -6.97 8.92
C GLY A 39 -6.99 -6.90 7.54
N THR A 40 -6.85 -5.78 6.83
CA THR A 40 -7.30 -5.60 5.44
C THR A 40 -6.07 -5.43 4.54
N LEU A 41 -6.13 -6.03 3.36
CA LEU A 41 -5.15 -5.90 2.30
C LEU A 41 -5.76 -5.13 1.13
N ALA A 42 -4.95 -4.31 0.47
CA ALA A 42 -5.25 -3.77 -0.84
C ALA A 42 -4.55 -4.61 -1.90
N ILE A 43 -5.28 -5.08 -2.90
CA ILE A 43 -4.74 -5.80 -4.04
C ILE A 43 -5.01 -4.96 -5.28
N THR A 44 -3.96 -4.49 -5.94
CA THR A 44 -4.06 -3.72 -7.19
C THR A 44 -3.65 -4.60 -8.36
N LEU A 45 -4.51 -4.71 -9.37
CA LEU A 45 -4.26 -5.40 -10.64
C LEU A 45 -4.92 -4.60 -11.76
N ASP A 46 -4.23 -4.40 -12.89
CA ASP A 46 -4.74 -3.63 -14.04
C ASP A 46 -5.30 -2.25 -13.67
N ASP A 47 -4.60 -1.53 -12.79
CA ASP A 47 -5.00 -0.22 -12.23
C ASP A 47 -6.32 -0.24 -11.42
N GLU A 48 -6.88 -1.41 -11.12
CA GLU A 48 -8.04 -1.59 -10.24
C GLU A 48 -7.59 -2.12 -8.87
N THR A 49 -8.03 -1.44 -7.81
CA THR A 49 -7.75 -1.84 -6.43
C THR A 49 -8.96 -2.54 -5.81
N THR A 50 -8.74 -3.76 -5.30
CA THR A 50 -9.70 -4.53 -4.51
C THR A 50 -9.28 -4.54 -3.04
N GLU A 51 -10.18 -4.14 -2.15
CA GLU A 51 -10.00 -4.34 -0.71
C GLU A 51 -10.35 -5.78 -0.33
N PHE A 52 -9.48 -6.39 0.47
CA PHE A 52 -9.56 -7.78 0.87
C PHE A 52 -9.32 -7.94 2.36
N THR A 53 -10.35 -8.30 3.11
CA THR A 53 -10.23 -8.66 4.53
C THR A 53 -10.42 -10.19 4.65
N PRO A 54 -9.37 -10.98 4.88
CA PRO A 54 -9.49 -12.42 4.98
C PRO A 54 -10.29 -12.85 6.21
N GLU A 55 -11.26 -13.74 6.04
CA GLU A 55 -11.89 -14.44 7.18
C GLU A 55 -11.12 -15.71 7.56
N VAL A 56 -10.37 -16.29 6.61
CA VAL A 56 -9.49 -17.43 6.83
C VAL A 56 -8.05 -16.95 6.75
N VAL A 57 -7.34 -17.07 7.87
CA VAL A 57 -5.91 -16.78 7.98
C VAL A 57 -5.22 -18.02 8.56
N ARG A 58 -4.36 -18.65 7.78
CA ARG A 58 -3.54 -19.79 8.20
C ARG A 58 -2.08 -19.40 8.03
N CYS A 59 -1.37 -19.33 9.15
CA CYS A 59 0.07 -19.12 9.17
C CYS A 59 0.74 -20.35 9.78
N GLU A 60 1.65 -20.95 9.04
CA GLU A 60 2.52 -22.02 9.52
C GLU A 60 3.95 -21.48 9.65
N GLY A 61 4.70 -21.99 10.63
CA GLY A 61 6.06 -21.58 10.91
C GLY A 61 6.22 -20.95 12.29
N GLU A 62 7.41 -20.39 12.55
CA GLU A 62 7.66 -19.61 13.76
C GLU A 62 7.24 -18.14 13.55
N PRO A 63 6.94 -17.35 14.61
CA PRO A 63 6.42 -15.98 14.47
C PRO A 63 7.24 -15.04 13.57
N ASP A 64 8.55 -15.26 13.46
CA ASP A 64 9.47 -14.46 12.62
C ASP A 64 10.04 -15.27 11.44
N ALA A 65 9.52 -16.48 11.22
CA ALA A 65 9.94 -17.38 10.15
C ALA A 65 8.73 -18.14 9.60
N LEU A 66 8.02 -17.46 8.70
CA LEU A 66 6.89 -18.02 7.95
C LEU A 66 7.37 -19.24 7.14
N ALA A 67 6.62 -20.34 7.22
CA ALA A 67 6.79 -21.52 6.38
C ALA A 67 5.70 -21.59 5.31
N HIS A 68 4.47 -21.22 5.65
CA HIS A 68 3.34 -21.15 4.73
C HIS A 68 2.32 -20.12 5.23
N LEU A 69 1.77 -19.34 4.30
CA LEU A 69 0.65 -18.44 4.53
C LEU A 69 -0.45 -18.78 3.55
N GLU A 70 -1.68 -18.90 4.05
CA GLU A 70 -2.89 -18.92 3.25
C GLU A 70 -3.89 -17.90 3.80
N LEU A 71 -4.34 -16.99 2.94
CA LEU A 71 -5.37 -15.99 3.22
C LEU A 71 -6.53 -16.19 2.25
N ARG A 72 -7.77 -16.28 2.76
CA ARG A 72 -8.97 -16.38 1.92
C ARG A 72 -10.11 -15.54 2.44
N ALA A 73 -10.99 -15.12 1.52
CA ALA A 73 -12.26 -14.49 1.88
C ALA A 73 -13.12 -15.41 2.73
N ALA A 74 -13.22 -16.68 2.35
CA ALA A 74 -13.81 -17.77 3.12
C ALA A 74 -13.26 -19.14 2.62
N GLU A 75 -13.62 -20.23 3.28
CA GLU A 75 -13.20 -21.59 2.85
C GLU A 75 -13.64 -21.89 1.41
N GLY A 76 -12.68 -22.10 0.52
CA GLY A 76 -12.93 -22.36 -0.89
C GLY A 76 -13.35 -21.15 -1.72
N GLU A 77 -13.33 -19.94 -1.15
CA GLU A 77 -13.64 -18.69 -1.84
C GLU A 77 -12.40 -17.88 -2.19
N PHE A 78 -12.60 -16.85 -3.02
CA PHE A 78 -11.60 -15.89 -3.46
C PHE A 78 -11.95 -14.47 -2.95
N PRO A 79 -10.99 -13.54 -2.80
CA PRO A 79 -9.57 -13.67 -3.11
C PRO A 79 -8.83 -14.75 -2.31
N LEU A 80 -7.81 -15.34 -2.92
CA LEU A 80 -6.85 -16.25 -2.31
C LEU A 80 -5.45 -15.63 -2.46
N ILE A 81 -4.74 -15.49 -1.35
CA ILE A 81 -3.31 -15.18 -1.34
C ILE A 81 -2.60 -16.35 -0.66
N GLU A 82 -1.57 -16.88 -1.31
CA GLU A 82 -0.79 -17.99 -0.78
C GLU A 82 0.71 -17.70 -0.93
N VAL A 83 1.46 -17.89 0.14
CA VAL A 83 2.90 -17.63 0.18
C VAL A 83 3.62 -18.81 0.80
N VAL A 84 4.56 -19.38 0.05
CA VAL A 84 5.52 -20.38 0.53
C VAL A 84 6.91 -19.80 0.26
N PRO A 85 7.61 -19.30 1.30
CA PRO A 85 8.93 -18.70 1.15
C PRO A 85 9.91 -19.60 0.39
N ASP A 86 10.76 -18.98 -0.43
CA ASP A 86 11.69 -19.64 -1.36
C ASP A 86 11.06 -20.53 -2.47
N GLU A 87 9.74 -20.74 -2.46
CA GLU A 87 9.03 -21.55 -3.45
C GLU A 87 8.14 -20.69 -4.37
N PHE A 88 7.17 -19.97 -3.80
CA PHE A 88 6.29 -19.08 -4.56
C PHE A 88 5.49 -18.11 -3.69
N ALA A 89 4.99 -17.06 -4.32
CA ALA A 89 3.85 -16.27 -3.85
C ALA A 89 2.80 -16.22 -4.96
N MET A 90 1.52 -16.27 -4.62
CA MET A 90 0.44 -16.13 -5.60
C MET A 90 -0.76 -15.36 -5.06
N VAL A 91 -1.47 -14.72 -5.98
CA VAL A 91 -2.75 -14.04 -5.76
C VAL A 91 -3.75 -14.54 -6.80
N LYS A 92 -4.94 -14.90 -6.34
CA LYS A 92 -6.06 -15.26 -7.23
C LYS A 92 -7.32 -14.54 -6.78
N LEU A 93 -7.83 -13.64 -7.63
CA LEU A 93 -8.97 -12.79 -7.29
C LEU A 93 -10.32 -13.47 -7.51
N VAL A 94 -10.42 -14.36 -8.51
CA VAL A 94 -11.66 -15.05 -8.89
C VAL A 94 -11.36 -16.48 -9.32
N ALA A 95 -12.39 -17.33 -9.41
CA ALA A 95 -12.20 -18.75 -9.75
C ALA A 95 -11.68 -18.99 -11.17
N GLU A 96 -12.14 -18.19 -12.12
CA GLU A 96 -11.78 -18.27 -13.53
C GLU A 96 -10.41 -17.60 -13.79
N GLY A 97 -9.64 -18.15 -14.72
CA GLY A 97 -8.31 -17.64 -15.05
C GLY A 97 -7.17 -18.20 -14.20
N GLU A 98 -5.96 -17.82 -14.59
CA GLU A 98 -4.70 -18.18 -13.92
C GLU A 98 -4.45 -17.22 -12.74
N PRO A 99 -3.77 -17.67 -11.69
CA PRO A 99 -3.33 -16.79 -10.63
C PRO A 99 -2.16 -15.90 -11.09
N GLU A 100 -2.08 -14.72 -10.50
CA GLU A 100 -0.84 -13.95 -10.50
C GLU A 100 0.18 -14.65 -9.59
N LYS A 101 1.40 -14.85 -10.07
CA LYS A 101 2.36 -15.71 -9.37
C LYS A 101 3.81 -15.33 -9.64
N ASN A 102 4.59 -15.30 -8.56
CA ASN A 102 6.06 -15.28 -8.62
C ASN A 102 6.63 -16.65 -8.25
N GLU A 103 7.58 -17.13 -9.04
CA GLU A 103 8.39 -18.28 -8.65
C GLU A 103 9.52 -17.81 -7.74
N ARG A 104 9.64 -18.41 -6.55
CA ARG A 104 10.71 -18.20 -5.57
C ARG A 104 10.87 -16.77 -5.03
N GLY A 105 9.95 -15.87 -5.35
CA GLY A 105 9.97 -14.48 -4.92
C GLY A 105 8.94 -14.21 -3.82
N THR A 106 9.39 -13.66 -2.70
CA THR A 106 8.55 -13.12 -1.62
C THR A 106 8.97 -11.69 -1.27
N ASP A 107 9.57 -10.99 -2.23
CA ASP A 107 10.02 -9.61 -2.05
C ASP A 107 8.84 -8.72 -1.63
N GLY A 108 9.06 -7.89 -0.61
CA GLY A 108 8.00 -7.08 -0.01
C GLY A 108 7.08 -7.83 0.96
N ILE A 109 7.26 -9.14 1.17
CA ILE A 109 6.50 -9.94 2.14
C ILE A 109 7.40 -10.26 3.33
N THR A 110 6.97 -9.87 4.53
CA THR A 110 7.76 -10.08 5.76
C THR A 110 6.86 -10.61 6.88
N ALA A 111 7.35 -11.61 7.61
CA ALA A 111 6.70 -12.09 8.82
C ALA A 111 7.48 -11.62 10.05
N GLN A 112 6.81 -10.96 10.97
CA GLN A 112 7.39 -10.46 12.21
C GLN A 112 6.31 -10.32 13.28
N ASP A 113 6.65 -10.63 14.54
CA ASP A 113 5.78 -10.40 15.69
C ASP A 113 4.38 -11.04 15.54
N ALA A 114 4.29 -12.21 14.89
CA ALA A 114 3.04 -12.90 14.56
C ALA A 114 2.10 -12.10 13.64
N ALA A 115 2.65 -11.27 12.75
CA ALA A 115 1.93 -10.65 11.65
C ALA A 115 2.70 -10.87 10.34
N VAL A 116 1.99 -10.82 9.21
CA VAL A 116 2.59 -10.76 7.88
C VAL A 116 2.28 -9.40 7.28
N ALA A 117 3.34 -8.67 6.93
CA ALA A 117 3.27 -7.40 6.23
C ALA A 117 3.60 -7.57 4.76
N PHE A 118 2.77 -6.98 3.91
CA PHE A 118 2.96 -6.80 2.48
C PHE A 118 3.26 -5.32 2.23
N ALA A 119 4.52 -5.00 1.94
CA ALA A 119 5.00 -3.66 1.67
C ALA A 119 5.10 -3.46 0.15
N ASP A 120 3.96 -3.24 -0.50
CA ASP A 120 3.83 -3.17 -1.96
C ASP A 120 4.46 -4.40 -2.63
N ALA A 121 4.09 -5.58 -2.13
CA ALA A 121 4.61 -6.84 -2.61
C ALA A 121 4.09 -7.13 -4.02
N GLU A 122 5.00 -7.15 -4.99
CA GLU A 122 4.71 -7.55 -6.36
C GLU A 122 4.58 -9.08 -6.41
N ILE A 123 3.44 -9.58 -6.88
CA ILE A 123 3.15 -11.02 -7.06
C ILE A 123 2.54 -11.17 -8.45
N GLY A 124 3.30 -11.69 -9.42
CA GLY A 124 2.91 -11.59 -10.83
C GLY A 124 2.79 -10.12 -11.22
N ASP A 125 1.69 -9.76 -11.87
CA ASP A 125 1.35 -8.36 -12.20
C ASP A 125 0.53 -7.65 -11.09
N ALA A 126 0.17 -8.36 -10.01
CA ALA A 126 -0.55 -7.77 -8.88
C ALA A 126 0.39 -7.13 -7.86
N VAL A 127 -0.05 -6.03 -7.24
CA VAL A 127 0.61 -5.39 -6.10
C VAL A 127 -0.26 -5.55 -4.86
N VAL A 128 0.30 -6.14 -3.80
CA VAL A 128 -0.39 -6.36 -2.52
C VAL A 128 0.22 -5.48 -1.44
N SER A 129 -0.63 -4.75 -0.72
CA SER A 129 -0.21 -3.86 0.36
C SER A 129 -1.09 -4.04 1.60
N GLY A 130 -0.48 -4.04 2.78
CA GLY A 130 -1.19 -4.10 4.05
C GLY A 130 -0.55 -5.06 5.05
N THR A 131 -1.26 -5.35 6.12
CA THR A 131 -0.75 -6.22 7.19
C THR A 131 -1.89 -7.07 7.73
N VAL A 132 -1.62 -8.36 7.92
CA VAL A 132 -2.55 -9.32 8.51
C VAL A 132 -1.93 -9.93 9.76
N ASP A 133 -2.72 -10.05 10.81
CA ASP A 133 -2.31 -10.75 12.01
C ASP A 133 -2.38 -12.26 11.78
N CYS A 134 -1.35 -12.99 12.18
CA CYS A 134 -1.39 -14.44 12.24
C CYS A 134 -2.03 -14.85 13.57
N PRO A 135 -3.20 -15.51 13.55
CA PRO A 135 -3.82 -15.97 14.79
C PRO A 135 -2.90 -17.00 15.46
N THR A 136 -2.35 -16.66 16.61
CA THR A 136 -1.63 -17.62 17.44
C THR A 136 -2.62 -18.68 17.95
N GLY A 137 -2.53 -19.89 17.42
CA GLY A 137 -3.30 -21.03 17.91
C GLY A 137 -4.39 -21.49 16.94
N SER A 138 -3.98 -22.29 15.96
CA SER A 138 -4.74 -23.48 15.53
C SER A 138 -3.68 -24.48 15.09
N GLU A 139 -3.27 -25.33 16.03
CA GLU A 139 -2.54 -26.56 15.71
C GLU A 139 -3.37 -27.34 14.67
N GLY A 140 -2.69 -27.96 13.70
CA GLY A 140 -3.30 -28.62 12.54
C GLY A 140 -4.20 -29.83 12.80
#